data_AF-A0AAI9X4K5-F1
#
_entry.id   AF-A0AAI9X4K5-F1
#
_cell.length_a   1.000
_cell.length_b   1.000
_cell.length_c   1.000
_cell.angle_alpha   90.00
_cell.angle_beta   90.00
_cell.angle_gamma   90.00
#
_symmetry.space_group_name_H-M   'P 1'
#
loop_
_entity.id
_entity.type
_entity.pdbx_description
1 polymer ?
#
loop_
_entity_poly.entity_id
_entity_poly.type
_entity_poly.pdbx_seq_one_letter_code
_entity_poly.pdbx_strand_id
1 'polypeptide(L)'
;MQVHPHSLPDIYTNNLRWKQFSIVAAIRANAEAIGLTFEEITHPKTMSPFYTSTLAKEPNQIVRSAGFQRIKPHLQPTEAQLNYPHHPWLDIFPCPVFRDRYIRLVSMGPSVFDADEFCLDLQNGGLICWGSHSGEKHDASGSGAPWDLRSWEAQPWFLKKWWFVLGGEEGGLFQQSRWWHEIRGDQLPYFW
;
A
#
# COMPACT_ATOMS: atom_id res chain seq x y z
N MET A 1 -42.51 -35.45 -9.18
CA MET A 1 -41.63 -35.01 -8.08
C MET A 1 -40.19 -35.23 -8.54
N GLN A 2 -39.57 -34.21 -9.15
CA GLN A 2 -38.20 -34.28 -9.67
C GLN A 2 -37.23 -34.02 -8.53
N VAL A 3 -36.42 -35.01 -8.19
CA VAL A 3 -35.34 -34.89 -7.22
C VAL A 3 -34.14 -34.33 -7.98
N HIS A 4 -33.84 -33.04 -7.79
CA HIS A 4 -32.58 -32.48 -8.28
C HIS A 4 -31.44 -33.14 -7.51
N PRO A 5 -30.49 -33.82 -8.19
CA PRO A 5 -29.32 -34.35 -7.49
C PRO A 5 -28.50 -33.18 -6.99
N HIS A 6 -28.43 -33.01 -5.67
CA HIS A 6 -27.49 -32.08 -5.07
C HIS A 6 -26.08 -32.56 -5.44
N SER A 7 -25.37 -31.79 -6.26
CA SER A 7 -23.96 -32.04 -6.55
C SER A 7 -23.19 -32.01 -5.24
N LEU A 8 -22.35 -33.04 -5.01
CA LEU A 8 -21.46 -33.07 -3.86
C LEU A 8 -20.57 -31.81 -3.88
N PRO A 9 -20.31 -31.17 -2.73
CA PRO A 9 -19.38 -30.05 -2.65
C PRO A 9 -18.01 -30.48 -3.18
N ASP A 10 -17.56 -29.87 -4.26
CA ASP A 10 -16.24 -30.13 -4.82
C ASP A 10 -15.20 -29.33 -4.04
N ILE A 11 -14.35 -30.02 -3.28
CA ILE A 11 -13.25 -29.43 -2.52
C ILE A 11 -12.31 -28.56 -3.37
N TYR A 12 -12.26 -28.77 -4.69
CA TYR A 12 -11.45 -27.98 -5.63
C TYR A 12 -12.17 -26.75 -6.20
N THR A 13 -13.49 -26.64 -6.04
CA THR A 13 -14.24 -25.44 -6.46
C THR A 13 -14.02 -24.24 -5.54
N ASN A 14 -13.56 -24.47 -4.30
CA ASN A 14 -13.27 -23.43 -3.30
C ASN A 14 -11.77 -23.20 -3.07
N ASN A 15 -10.96 -23.33 -4.12
CA ASN A 15 -9.55 -22.97 -4.01
C ASN A 15 -9.39 -21.45 -4.00
N LEU A 16 -8.86 -20.90 -2.89
CA LEU A 16 -8.40 -19.51 -2.84
C LEU A 16 -7.23 -19.35 -3.82
N ARG A 17 -7.51 -18.82 -5.00
CA ARG A 17 -6.49 -18.47 -6.00
C ARG A 17 -6.09 -17.02 -5.79
N TRP A 18 -4.83 -16.80 -5.49
CA TRP A 18 -4.27 -15.46 -5.40
C TRP A 18 -3.95 -14.94 -6.78
N LYS A 19 -4.30 -13.68 -7.02
CA LYS A 19 -3.93 -12.95 -8.22
C LYS A 19 -3.27 -11.65 -7.84
N GLN A 20 -2.32 -11.22 -8.64
CA GLN A 20 -1.76 -9.88 -8.51
C GLN A 20 -2.79 -8.89 -9.03
N PHE A 21 -3.07 -7.84 -8.26
CA PHE A 21 -3.67 -6.64 -8.82
C PHE A 21 -2.70 -6.04 -9.83
N SER A 22 -3.24 -5.38 -10.87
CA SER A 22 -2.43 -4.38 -11.53
C SER A 22 -2.14 -3.27 -10.51
N ILE A 23 -0.91 -2.78 -10.49
CA ILE A 23 -0.52 -1.70 -9.57
C ILE A 23 -1.43 -0.48 -9.74
N VAL A 24 -1.87 -0.19 -10.97
CA VAL A 24 -2.80 0.90 -11.29
C VAL A 24 -4.17 0.69 -10.64
N ALA A 25 -4.71 -0.53 -10.64
CA ALA A 25 -5.99 -0.82 -10.00
C ALA A 25 -5.89 -0.69 -8.48
N ALA A 26 -4.80 -1.17 -7.87
CA ALA A 26 -4.56 -1.02 -6.44
C ALA A 26 -4.43 0.46 -6.04
N ILE A 27 -3.63 1.23 -6.79
CA ILE A 27 -3.45 2.67 -6.60
C ILE A 27 -4.79 3.42 -6.70
N ARG A 28 -5.61 3.13 -7.72
CA ARG A 28 -6.92 3.76 -7.89
C ARG A 28 -7.86 3.46 -6.73
N ALA A 29 -7.93 2.20 -6.30
CA ALA A 29 -8.77 1.83 -5.15
C ALA A 29 -8.34 2.53 -3.86
N ASN A 30 -7.03 2.72 -3.66
CA ASN A 30 -6.51 3.42 -2.48
C ASN A 30 -6.75 4.93 -2.55
N ALA A 31 -6.62 5.52 -3.74
CA ALA A 31 -6.98 6.91 -4.02
C ALA A 31 -8.43 7.21 -3.62
N GLU A 32 -9.35 6.40 -4.13
CA GLU A 32 -10.78 6.52 -3.86
C GLU A 32 -11.06 6.36 -2.35
N ALA A 33 -10.34 5.47 -1.66
CA ALA A 33 -10.49 5.25 -0.22
C ALA A 33 -10.09 6.47 0.64
N ILE A 34 -9.29 7.39 0.10
CA ILE A 34 -8.92 8.66 0.76
C ILE A 34 -9.56 9.89 0.10
N GLY A 35 -10.48 9.68 -0.84
CA GLY A 35 -11.24 10.75 -1.50
C GLY A 35 -10.45 11.51 -2.57
N LEU A 36 -9.40 10.91 -3.14
CA LEU A 36 -8.63 11.48 -4.23
C LEU A 36 -8.94 10.80 -5.57
N THR A 37 -8.87 11.58 -6.63
CA THR A 37 -8.97 11.11 -8.01
C THR A 37 -7.59 10.69 -8.54
N PHE A 38 -7.60 9.88 -9.61
CA PHE A 38 -6.36 9.50 -10.30
C PHE A 38 -5.64 10.71 -10.92
N GLU A 39 -6.38 11.72 -11.37
CA GLU A 39 -5.80 12.96 -11.92
C GLU A 39 -5.02 13.74 -10.85
N GLU A 40 -5.60 13.90 -9.65
CA GLU A 40 -4.92 14.56 -8.53
C GLU A 40 -3.63 13.85 -8.14
N ILE A 41 -3.62 12.51 -8.17
CA ILE A 41 -2.45 11.68 -7.80
C ILE A 41 -1.37 11.64 -8.87
N THR A 42 -1.68 11.95 -10.12
CA THR A 42 -0.70 11.92 -11.23
C THR A 42 -0.17 13.30 -11.56
N HIS A 43 -0.86 14.36 -11.15
CA HIS A 43 -0.49 15.72 -11.48
C HIS A 43 0.71 16.20 -10.63
N PRO A 44 1.90 16.50 -11.21
CA PRO A 44 3.17 16.65 -10.49
C PRO A 44 3.24 17.74 -9.41
N LYS A 45 2.33 18.72 -9.46
CA LYS A 45 2.30 19.86 -8.53
C LYS A 45 1.22 19.72 -7.46
N THR A 46 0.51 18.60 -7.42
CA THR A 46 -0.52 18.39 -6.41
C THR A 46 0.13 18.22 -5.05
N MET A 47 -0.39 18.93 -4.05
CA MET A 47 0.00 18.78 -2.66
C MET A 47 -0.95 17.81 -1.96
N SER A 48 -0.43 16.96 -1.09
CA SER A 48 -1.27 16.05 -0.30
C SER A 48 -2.31 16.83 0.54
N PRO A 49 -3.56 16.35 0.62
CA PRO A 49 -4.58 16.92 1.51
C PRO A 49 -4.28 16.64 2.99
N PHE A 50 -3.38 15.70 3.31
CA PHE A 50 -2.97 15.43 4.69
C PHE A 50 -1.98 16.47 5.21
N TYR A 51 -1.13 16.98 4.32
CA TYR A 51 -0.18 18.02 4.70
C TYR A 51 -0.91 19.27 5.18
N THR A 52 -0.44 19.83 6.29
CA THR A 52 -0.93 21.11 6.77
C THR A 52 0.25 22.00 7.07
N SER A 53 0.33 23.08 6.31
CA SER A 53 1.27 24.13 6.64
C SER A 53 0.95 24.67 8.03
N THR A 54 1.95 24.77 8.89
CA THR A 54 1.84 25.44 10.20
C THR A 54 1.40 26.90 10.09
N LEU A 55 1.46 27.49 8.89
CA LEU A 55 0.96 28.83 8.57
C LEU A 55 -0.55 28.85 8.23
N ALA A 56 -1.12 27.71 7.85
CA ALA A 56 -2.55 27.57 7.61
C ALA A 56 -3.26 27.47 8.96
N LYS A 57 -3.77 28.61 9.44
CA LYS A 57 -4.62 28.73 10.63
C LYS A 57 -5.99 28.08 10.39
N GLU A 58 -6.05 26.77 10.18
CA GLU A 58 -7.32 26.06 10.06
C GLU A 58 -7.84 25.65 11.45
N PRO A 59 -9.12 25.92 11.77
CA PRO A 59 -9.67 25.67 13.08
C PRO A 59 -9.99 24.18 13.28
N ASN A 60 -9.53 23.66 14.43
CA ASN A 60 -9.98 22.44 15.11
C ASN A 60 -9.36 21.10 14.66
N GLN A 61 -8.17 20.78 15.22
CA GLN A 61 -7.51 19.47 15.13
C GLN A 61 -8.45 18.29 15.46
N ILE A 62 -9.47 18.50 16.30
CA ILE A 62 -10.46 17.49 16.67
C ILE A 62 -11.28 17.02 15.45
N VAL A 63 -11.76 17.93 14.60
CA VAL A 63 -12.55 17.60 13.41
C VAL A 63 -11.72 16.79 12.41
N ARG A 64 -10.44 17.14 12.29
CA ARG A 64 -9.49 16.42 11.43
C ARG A 64 -9.21 15.02 11.95
N SER A 65 -8.97 14.88 13.26
CA SER A 65 -8.77 13.57 13.88
C SER A 65 -9.99 12.65 13.68
N ALA A 66 -11.21 13.21 13.78
CA ALA A 66 -12.45 12.48 13.49
C ALA A 66 -12.59 12.12 11.99
N GLY A 67 -12.12 12.98 11.08
CA GLY A 67 -12.03 12.68 9.65
C GLY A 67 -11.08 11.52 9.37
N PHE A 68 -9.90 11.50 10.00
CA PHE A 68 -8.91 10.45 9.82
C PHE A 68 -9.38 9.08 10.36
N GLN A 69 -10.23 9.05 11.39
CA GLN A 69 -10.82 7.80 11.88
C GLN A 69 -11.70 7.08 10.84
N ARG A 70 -12.20 7.80 9.82
CA ARG A 70 -12.97 7.21 8.72
C ARG A 70 -12.08 6.60 7.63
N ILE A 71 -10.80 6.96 7.61
CA ILE A 71 -9.80 6.42 6.68
C ILE A 71 -9.38 5.04 7.16
N LYS A 72 -9.14 4.14 6.20
CA LYS A 72 -8.67 2.77 6.47
C LYS A 72 -7.37 2.82 7.29
N PRO A 73 -7.21 1.97 8.32
CA PRO A 73 -6.11 2.10 9.30
C PRO A 73 -4.73 2.28 8.69
N HIS A 74 -4.38 1.48 7.68
CA HIS A 74 -3.07 1.53 7.04
C HIS A 74 -2.88 2.71 6.05
N LEU A 75 -3.95 3.44 5.71
CA LEU A 75 -3.93 4.66 4.89
C LEU A 75 -4.08 5.94 5.73
N GLN A 76 -4.28 5.85 7.04
CA GLN A 76 -4.31 7.03 7.89
C GLN A 76 -3.00 7.82 7.78
N PRO A 77 -3.04 9.15 7.87
CA PRO A 77 -1.84 9.98 7.75
C PRO A 77 -0.87 9.70 8.89
N THR A 78 0.42 9.64 8.56
CA THR A 78 1.51 9.57 9.53
C THR A 78 1.89 10.96 10.02
N GLU A 79 2.69 11.03 11.08
CA GLU A 79 3.19 12.30 11.59
C GLU A 79 3.97 13.08 10.52
N ALA A 80 4.81 12.40 9.73
CA ALA A 80 5.54 13.07 8.66
C ALA A 80 4.62 13.67 7.58
N GLN A 81 3.56 12.96 7.19
CA GLN A 81 2.59 13.48 6.21
C GLN A 81 1.88 14.73 6.72
N LEU A 82 1.61 14.82 8.02
CA LEU A 82 0.97 16.02 8.58
C LEU A 82 1.89 17.24 8.57
N ASN A 83 3.21 17.04 8.72
CA ASN A 83 4.17 18.10 9.01
C ASN A 83 5.08 18.52 7.84
N TYR A 84 5.28 17.66 6.85
CA TYR A 84 6.18 17.93 5.72
C TYR A 84 5.40 17.99 4.39
N PRO A 85 5.66 18.99 3.52
CA PRO A 85 5.08 19.03 2.18
C PRO A 85 5.45 17.78 1.39
N HIS A 86 4.47 17.13 0.78
CA HIS A 86 4.68 15.92 -0.01
C HIS A 86 3.54 15.73 -1.03
N HIS A 87 3.81 14.90 -2.04
CA HIS A 87 2.86 14.58 -3.10
C HIS A 87 1.88 13.47 -2.65
N PRO A 88 0.58 13.53 -3.04
CA PRO A 88 -0.42 12.54 -2.63
C PRO A 88 -0.19 11.11 -3.14
N TRP A 89 0.76 10.90 -4.06
CA TRP A 89 1.10 9.56 -4.52
C TRP A 89 1.69 8.69 -3.38
N LEU A 90 2.23 9.31 -2.32
CA LEU A 90 2.67 8.60 -1.12
C LEU A 90 1.47 8.14 -0.27
N ASP A 91 0.39 8.91 -0.25
CA ASP A 91 -0.78 8.69 0.62
C ASP A 91 -1.54 7.41 0.31
N ILE A 92 -1.39 6.91 -0.92
CA ILE A 92 -2.06 5.71 -1.42
C ILE A 92 -1.33 4.41 -1.09
N PHE A 93 -0.12 4.44 -0.50
CA PHE A 93 0.57 3.22 -0.07
C PHE A 93 0.14 2.86 1.36
N PRO A 94 -0.45 1.68 1.61
CA PRO A 94 -0.89 1.28 2.95
C PRO A 94 0.27 0.78 3.81
N CYS A 95 1.42 1.45 3.75
CA CYS A 95 2.64 1.12 4.45
C CYS A 95 3.08 2.33 5.29
N PRO A 96 2.52 2.54 6.51
CA PRO A 96 2.78 3.75 7.29
C PRO A 96 4.27 4.02 7.55
N VAL A 97 5.05 2.99 7.89
CA VAL A 97 6.50 3.14 8.16
C VAL A 97 7.25 3.62 6.91
N PHE A 98 6.93 3.03 5.74
CA PHE A 98 7.51 3.45 4.46
C PHE A 98 7.18 4.92 4.17
N ARG A 99 5.90 5.31 4.24
CA ARG A 99 5.47 6.69 3.99
C ARG A 99 6.17 7.68 4.91
N ASP A 100 6.19 7.39 6.21
CA ASP A 100 6.77 8.28 7.22
C ASP A 100 8.28 8.48 7.00
N ARG A 101 9.02 7.38 6.80
CA ARG A 101 10.47 7.43 6.57
C ARG A 101 10.84 8.09 5.25
N TYR A 102 10.16 7.74 4.16
CA TYR A 102 10.40 8.34 2.85
C TYR A 102 10.26 9.87 2.91
N ILE A 103 9.16 10.37 3.48
CA ILE A 103 8.89 11.81 3.58
C ILE A 103 9.96 12.52 4.41
N ARG A 104 10.35 11.95 5.55
CA ARG A 104 11.42 12.52 6.38
C ARG A 104 12.75 12.56 5.63
N LEU A 105 13.11 11.49 4.92
CA LEU A 105 14.35 11.41 4.15
C LEU A 105 14.41 12.47 3.05
N VAL A 106 13.37 12.62 2.24
CA VAL A 106 13.33 13.63 1.17
C VAL A 106 13.25 15.06 1.72
N SER A 107 12.78 15.24 2.96
CA SER A 107 12.68 16.54 3.62
C SER A 107 13.98 16.97 4.30
N MET A 108 14.92 16.05 4.54
CA MET A 108 16.24 16.34 5.11
C MET A 108 17.21 16.72 3.99
N GLY A 109 17.78 17.92 4.04
CA GLY A 109 18.87 18.30 3.14
C GLY A 109 20.26 17.90 3.68
N PRO A 110 21.30 17.75 2.84
CA PRO A 110 21.29 17.35 1.43
C PRO A 110 20.96 15.84 1.27
N SER A 111 20.40 15.48 0.10
CA SER A 111 19.77 14.17 -0.11
C SER A 111 20.77 13.02 -0.08
N VAL A 112 20.79 12.27 1.02
CA VAL A 112 21.44 10.94 1.11
C VAL A 112 20.57 9.84 0.46
N PHE A 113 19.36 10.20 0.06
CA PHE A 113 18.35 9.29 -0.46
C PHE A 113 18.02 9.66 -1.92
N ASP A 114 18.18 8.69 -2.82
CA ASP A 114 17.81 8.86 -4.22
C ASP A 114 16.31 8.54 -4.39
N ALA A 115 15.50 9.60 -4.31
CA ALA A 115 14.04 9.51 -4.43
C ALA A 115 13.59 9.07 -5.83
N ASP A 116 14.34 9.44 -6.87
CA ASP A 116 14.04 9.11 -8.27
C ASP A 116 14.32 7.63 -8.52
N GLU A 117 15.45 7.11 -8.02
CA GLU A 117 15.79 5.70 -8.09
C GLU A 117 14.78 4.83 -7.33
N PHE A 118 14.35 5.25 -6.13
CA PHE A 118 13.31 4.56 -5.38
C PHE A 118 11.99 4.47 -6.17
N CYS A 119 11.57 5.60 -6.76
CA CYS A 119 10.35 5.66 -7.57
C CYS A 119 10.45 4.78 -8.83
N LEU A 120 11.62 4.71 -9.46
CA LEU A 120 11.86 3.85 -10.61
C LEU A 120 11.78 2.36 -10.23
N ASP A 121 12.40 1.97 -9.11
CA ASP A 121 12.34 0.60 -8.62
C ASP A 121 10.92 0.17 -8.23
N LEU A 122 10.13 1.10 -7.67
CA LEU A 122 8.71 0.88 -7.39
C LEU A 122 7.92 0.60 -8.67
N GLN A 123 8.15 1.39 -9.73
CA GLN A 123 7.54 1.21 -11.05
C GLN A 123 7.98 -0.11 -11.71
N ASN A 124 9.20 -0.55 -11.45
CA ASN A 124 9.76 -1.81 -11.95
C ASN A 124 9.33 -3.05 -11.12
N GLY A 125 8.24 -2.95 -10.38
CA GLY A 125 7.66 -4.09 -9.65
C GLY A 125 8.31 -4.38 -8.31
N GLY A 126 8.93 -3.37 -7.67
CA GLY A 126 9.47 -3.49 -6.32
C GLY A 126 8.42 -3.93 -5.29
N LEU A 127 7.16 -3.54 -5.50
CA LEU A 127 6.02 -3.96 -4.68
C LEU A 127 4.96 -4.67 -5.53
N ILE A 128 4.37 -5.71 -4.95
CA ILE A 128 3.25 -6.48 -5.48
C ILE A 128 2.06 -6.29 -4.56
N CYS A 129 0.89 -5.99 -5.14
CA CYS A 129 -0.37 -6.01 -4.41
C CYS A 129 -1.13 -7.29 -4.78
N TRP A 130 -1.38 -8.14 -3.80
CA TRP A 130 -2.14 -9.37 -3.90
C TRP A 130 -3.64 -9.14 -3.63
N GLY A 131 -4.44 -9.75 -4.48
CA GLY A 131 -5.87 -9.89 -4.33
C GLY A 131 -6.32 -11.34 -4.38
N SER A 132 -7.58 -11.55 -4.01
CA SER A 132 -8.25 -12.82 -4.30
C SER A 132 -9.07 -12.69 -5.58
N HIS A 133 -9.52 -13.82 -6.10
CA HIS A 133 -10.46 -13.91 -7.20
C HIS A 133 -11.62 -14.81 -6.77
N SER A 134 -12.86 -14.32 -6.91
CA SER A 134 -14.07 -15.10 -6.67
C SER A 134 -14.81 -15.35 -8.00
N GLY A 135 -14.40 -16.37 -8.74
CA GLY A 135 -15.10 -16.87 -9.94
C GLY A 135 -15.02 -16.01 -11.23
N GLU A 136 -15.33 -16.65 -12.36
CA GLU A 136 -15.48 -16.27 -13.79
C GLU A 136 -14.74 -15.05 -14.43
N LYS A 137 -14.46 -13.94 -13.71
CA LYS A 137 -13.82 -12.75 -14.30
C LYS A 137 -12.29 -12.82 -14.25
N HIS A 138 -11.61 -12.64 -15.38
CA HIS A 138 -10.15 -12.69 -15.47
C HIS A 138 -9.40 -11.59 -14.72
N ASP A 139 -10.08 -10.56 -14.23
CA ASP A 139 -9.46 -9.45 -13.50
C ASP A 139 -9.33 -9.78 -12.01
N ALA A 140 -8.31 -9.20 -11.36
CA ALA A 140 -8.14 -9.23 -9.91
C ALA A 140 -9.23 -8.36 -9.24
N SER A 141 -10.47 -8.84 -9.28
CA SER A 141 -11.65 -8.15 -8.76
C SER A 141 -12.23 -8.82 -7.51
N GLY A 142 -11.54 -9.79 -6.92
CA GLY A 142 -11.99 -10.42 -5.68
C GLY A 142 -11.61 -9.60 -4.43
N SER A 143 -11.77 -10.22 -3.27
CA SER A 143 -11.71 -9.66 -1.90
C SER A 143 -10.36 -9.09 -1.42
N GLY A 144 -9.43 -8.79 -2.33
CA GLY A 144 -8.19 -8.12 -1.91
C GLY A 144 -8.48 -6.69 -1.47
N ALA A 145 -7.87 -6.27 -0.36
CA ALA A 145 -8.03 -4.94 0.19
C ALA A 145 -6.74 -4.17 -0.08
N PRO A 146 -6.59 -3.48 -1.24
CA PRO A 146 -5.36 -2.77 -1.57
C PRO A 146 -5.01 -1.68 -0.55
N TRP A 147 -5.97 -1.23 0.27
CA TRP A 147 -5.78 -0.30 1.38
C TRP A 147 -5.29 -0.96 2.68
N ASP A 148 -5.05 -2.28 2.65
CA ASP A 148 -4.53 -3.07 3.76
C ASP A 148 -3.10 -3.52 3.45
N LEU A 149 -2.16 -3.21 4.34
CA LEU A 149 -0.77 -3.67 4.29
C LEU A 149 -0.65 -5.16 3.99
N ARG A 150 -1.56 -6.00 4.50
CA ARG A 150 -1.52 -7.45 4.31
C ARG A 150 -1.63 -7.88 2.84
N SER A 151 -2.23 -7.05 2.00
CA SER A 151 -2.28 -7.26 0.57
C SER A 151 -0.96 -6.96 -0.14
N TRP A 152 0.06 -6.41 0.53
CA TRP A 152 1.29 -5.96 -0.13
C TRP A 152 2.48 -6.85 0.19
N GLU A 153 3.33 -7.05 -0.81
CA GLU A 153 4.59 -7.77 -0.72
C GLU A 153 5.67 -6.96 -1.44
N ALA A 154 6.74 -6.62 -0.74
CA ALA A 154 7.96 -6.14 -1.34
C ALA A 154 8.82 -7.30 -1.85
N GLN A 155 9.35 -7.15 -3.06
CA GLN A 155 10.29 -8.11 -3.65
C GLN A 155 11.60 -8.18 -2.85
N PRO A 156 12.28 -9.35 -2.78
CA PRO A 156 13.52 -9.49 -2.00
C PRO A 156 14.63 -8.50 -2.38
N TRP A 157 14.81 -8.22 -3.68
CA TRP A 157 15.81 -7.25 -4.14
C TRP A 157 15.47 -5.82 -3.71
N PHE A 158 14.17 -5.49 -3.66
CA PHE A 158 13.67 -4.18 -3.26
C PHE A 158 13.82 -3.98 -1.76
N LEU A 159 13.49 -5.01 -0.96
CA LEU A 159 13.72 -5.03 0.48
C LEU A 159 15.19 -4.83 0.83
N LYS A 160 16.09 -5.53 0.14
CA LYS A 160 17.53 -5.40 0.36
C LYS A 160 18.04 -3.99 0.06
N LYS A 161 17.64 -3.41 -1.07
CA LYS A 161 18.12 -2.09 -1.50
C LYS A 161 17.55 -0.96 -0.63
N TRP A 162 16.27 -1.03 -0.31
CA TRP A 162 15.54 0.04 0.38
C TRP A 162 15.24 -0.29 1.85
N TRP A 163 16.01 -1.20 2.43
CA TRP A 163 15.85 -1.74 3.78
C TRP A 163 15.56 -0.65 4.83
N PHE A 164 16.40 0.39 4.84
CA PHE A 164 16.27 1.51 5.77
C PHE A 164 14.96 2.27 5.60
N VAL A 165 14.51 2.48 4.35
CA VAL A 165 13.27 3.23 4.04
C VAL A 165 12.04 2.43 4.48
N LEU A 166 12.08 1.11 4.34
CA LEU A 166 10.94 0.23 4.59
C LEU A 166 10.75 -0.18 6.06
N GLY A 167 11.66 0.25 6.94
CA GLY A 167 11.56 -0.02 8.38
C GLY A 167 12.46 -1.12 8.91
N GLY A 168 13.24 -1.76 8.03
CA GLY A 168 14.00 -2.96 8.38
C GLY A 168 13.10 -4.10 8.86
N GLU A 169 13.61 -4.90 9.81
CA GLU A 169 12.93 -6.10 10.33
C GLU A 169 11.61 -5.79 11.06
N GLU A 170 11.57 -4.65 11.75
CA GLU A 170 10.37 -4.15 12.44
C GLU A 170 9.41 -3.43 11.48
N GLY A 171 9.81 -3.24 10.23
CA GLY A 171 8.96 -2.66 9.19
C GLY A 171 7.81 -3.61 8.85
N GLY A 172 6.57 -3.14 8.97
CA GLY A 172 5.40 -3.98 8.67
C GLY A 172 5.41 -4.58 7.26
N LEU A 173 5.99 -3.89 6.28
CA LEU A 173 6.11 -4.43 4.92
C LEU A 173 7.09 -5.61 4.82
N PHE A 174 8.20 -5.58 5.56
CA PHE A 174 9.11 -6.72 5.65
C PHE A 174 8.44 -7.92 6.30
N GLN A 175 7.79 -7.71 7.46
CA GLN A 175 7.07 -8.77 8.17
C GLN A 175 5.99 -9.40 7.30
N GLN A 176 5.28 -8.57 6.52
CA GLN A 176 4.28 -9.04 5.57
C GLN A 176 4.88 -9.79 4.38
N SER A 177 5.97 -9.30 3.80
CA SER A 177 6.70 -10.03 2.75
C SER A 177 7.19 -11.39 3.23
N ARG A 178 7.73 -11.46 4.46
CA ARG A 178 8.14 -12.72 5.08
C ARG A 178 6.97 -13.69 5.17
N TRP A 179 5.82 -13.24 5.66
CA TRP A 179 4.61 -14.06 5.72
C TRP A 179 4.19 -14.60 4.34
N TRP A 180 4.24 -13.76 3.29
CA TRP A 180 3.91 -14.18 1.92
C TRP A 180 4.87 -15.24 1.36
N HIS A 181 6.15 -15.16 1.68
CA HIS A 181 7.12 -16.22 1.34
C HIS A 181 6.84 -17.50 2.14
N GLU A 182 6.64 -17.40 3.47
CA GLU A 182 6.40 -18.56 4.34
C GLU A 182 5.16 -19.36 3.92
N ILE A 183 4.06 -18.68 3.59
CA ILE A 183 2.83 -19.35 3.16
C ILE A 183 2.96 -20.04 1.79
N ARG A 184 3.93 -19.63 0.96
CA ARG A 184 4.29 -20.33 -0.28
C ARG A 184 5.30 -21.45 -0.08
N GLY A 185 5.85 -21.60 1.12
CA GLY A 185 6.94 -22.54 1.42
C GLY A 185 8.32 -22.02 1.02
N ASP A 186 8.42 -20.76 0.64
CA ASP A 186 9.69 -20.08 0.35
C ASP A 186 10.27 -19.44 1.60
N GLN A 187 11.57 -19.16 1.61
CA GLN A 187 12.20 -18.34 2.65
C GLN A 187 12.68 -17.02 2.07
N LEU A 188 12.27 -15.92 2.71
CA LEU A 188 12.87 -14.62 2.45
C LEU A 188 14.33 -14.67 2.96
N PRO A 189 15.33 -14.24 2.18
CA PRO A 189 16.71 -14.28 2.65
C PRO A 189 16.86 -13.37 3.88
N TYR A 190 17.45 -13.88 4.96
CA TYR A 190 17.60 -13.13 6.22
C TYR A 190 18.81 -12.18 6.25
N PHE A 191 19.62 -12.14 5.19
CA PHE A 191 20.97 -11.58 5.24
C PHE A 191 21.09 -10.31 4.39
N TRP A 192 20.84 -9.16 5.02
CA TRP A 192 21.27 -7.83 4.54
C TRP A 192 21.43 -6.85 5.70
#